data_AF-A0A1A8VF03-F1
#
_entry.id   AF-A0A1A8VF03-F1
#
_cell.length_a   1.000
_cell.length_b   1.000
_cell.length_c   1.000
_cell.angle_alpha   90.00
_cell.angle_beta   90.00
_cell.angle_gamma   90.00
#
_symmetry.space_group_name_H-M   'P 1'
#
loop_
_entity.id
_entity.type
_entity.pdbx_description
1 polymer ?
#
loop_
_entity_poly.entity_id
_entity_poly.type
_entity_poly.pdbx_seq_one_letter_code
_entity_poly.pdbx_strand_id
1 'polypeptide(L)'
;MEVVKTEKVKVSNAVLISGLTDTDLDNEVFGFMEGFGPVNRRIKLPNCDQIIVEFQHEATVKELKKQCLPYDKPCTRNPDVFFHIQDLASAYSLETSTSATDAYLSELRDIAARSNQSFKDLLMEELAKIGESLGRDTHASEPVTEPEPMLHSDQVTYSLPLTPEVNYMNNSKDNCPPTETGKQNPCIPPNLLNTPEVQRVIVEHIVKSSEVIPPPTSQYRLKPFSGRVPHPSFETDYDTWRSSVVLCINDPSLTKSQIVRRIVESLSAPAASIVKALSPKSDPETYLEHLDSAYAAVEDGDELFARFLNTNQDSGEKPSDYFQRLYTLLNLVIQRNGISSSDADQQLLKQFCRGCWDSSLISNLQLEQKKDNPPHFTALLLKLRTEEDKQATKAARMKQHLGAQRTRVYSNVQTTCSQSKNTCELEIDDNCDDLRKQIAELRSQIAQLKVNNTDKKAKKTQKESKPRVGTKIPDEPKQIQQITAVVPRPKPGYCFKCGEDGHIASSCSNEPNPALVATKRLALRQKQREWEMSKPIAQSPPLNR
;
A
#
# COMPACT_ATOMS: atom_id res chain seq x y z
N MET A 1 -3.23 37.44 -17.42
CA MET A 1 -4.10 37.01 -18.55
C MET A 1 -4.33 38.10 -19.59
N GLU A 2 -5.02 39.20 -19.26
CA GLU A 2 -5.42 40.24 -20.24
C GLU A 2 -4.24 40.77 -21.09
N VAL A 3 -3.13 41.11 -20.44
CA VAL A 3 -1.89 41.61 -21.09
C VAL A 3 -1.44 40.74 -22.27
N VAL A 4 -1.52 39.41 -22.21
CA VAL A 4 -1.10 38.53 -23.33
C VAL A 4 -2.04 38.61 -24.53
N LYS A 5 -3.34 38.85 -24.30
CA LYS A 5 -4.31 39.08 -25.38
C LYS A 5 -4.09 40.46 -26.01
N THR A 6 -3.86 41.48 -25.19
CA THR A 6 -3.61 42.87 -25.64
C THR A 6 -2.29 42.99 -26.41
N GLU A 7 -1.18 42.48 -25.85
CA GLU A 7 0.16 42.52 -26.43
C GLU A 7 0.40 41.44 -27.50
N LYS A 8 -0.56 40.54 -27.72
CA LYS A 8 -0.48 39.42 -28.67
C LYS A 8 0.82 38.61 -28.50
N VAL A 9 1.08 38.14 -27.29
CA VAL A 9 2.31 37.37 -26.99
C VAL A 9 2.19 35.96 -27.54
N LYS A 10 3.21 35.51 -28.29
CA LYS A 10 3.28 34.13 -28.77
C LYS A 10 3.68 33.22 -27.61
N VAL A 11 2.69 32.62 -26.95
CA VAL A 11 2.88 31.83 -25.71
C VAL A 11 3.92 30.71 -25.87
N SER A 12 4.02 30.06 -27.05
CA SER A 12 5.04 29.03 -27.29
C SER A 12 6.49 29.54 -27.30
N ASN A 13 6.68 30.86 -27.47
CA ASN A 13 7.96 31.56 -27.47
C ASN A 13 8.26 32.26 -26.13
N ALA A 14 7.40 32.15 -25.11
CA ALA A 14 7.48 33.00 -23.92
C ALA A 14 7.60 32.23 -22.60
N VAL A 15 8.29 32.84 -21.64
CA VAL A 15 8.40 32.41 -20.24
C VAL A 15 7.89 33.52 -19.32
N LEU A 16 7.41 33.14 -18.13
CA LEU A 16 7.00 34.04 -17.07
C LEU A 16 8.07 34.02 -15.97
N ILE A 17 8.52 35.20 -15.54
CA ILE A 17 9.45 35.38 -14.44
C ILE A 17 8.74 36.15 -13.34
N SER A 18 8.77 35.62 -12.11
CA SER A 18 8.23 36.24 -10.90
C SER A 18 9.35 36.48 -9.87
N GLY A 19 9.12 37.37 -8.91
CA GLY A 19 10.13 37.73 -7.88
C GLY A 19 11.05 38.89 -8.27
N LEU A 20 10.62 39.73 -9.22
CA LEU A 20 11.34 40.95 -9.59
C LEU A 20 11.35 41.98 -8.46
N THR A 21 12.40 42.79 -8.42
CA THR A 21 12.61 43.83 -7.40
C THR A 21 12.37 45.24 -7.90
N ASP A 22 12.26 45.43 -9.23
CA ASP A 22 12.25 46.73 -9.91
C ASP A 22 13.55 47.54 -9.70
N THR A 23 14.65 46.83 -9.44
CA THR A 23 16.00 47.39 -9.23
C THR A 23 17.00 46.89 -10.27
N ASP A 24 18.24 47.37 -10.19
CA ASP A 24 19.31 46.94 -11.08
C ASP A 24 19.74 45.46 -10.86
N LEU A 25 19.25 44.80 -9.81
CA LEU A 25 19.38 43.35 -9.59
C LEU A 25 18.67 42.52 -10.67
N ASP A 26 17.53 42.99 -11.19
CA ASP A 26 16.71 42.24 -12.15
C ASP A 26 17.43 42.05 -13.50
N ASN A 27 18.44 42.88 -13.79
CA ASN A 27 19.33 42.69 -14.95
C ASN A 27 20.10 41.35 -14.91
N GLU A 28 20.28 40.76 -13.72
CA GLU A 28 20.96 39.47 -13.59
C GLU A 28 20.13 38.31 -14.17
N VAL A 29 18.80 38.29 -13.93
CA VAL A 29 17.93 37.29 -14.55
C VAL A 29 17.70 37.57 -16.04
N PHE A 30 17.70 38.85 -16.45
CA PHE A 30 17.61 39.20 -17.87
C PHE A 30 18.84 38.75 -18.68
N GLY A 31 20.06 39.02 -18.19
CA GLY A 31 21.29 38.55 -18.83
C GLY A 31 21.40 37.01 -18.82
N PHE A 32 20.90 36.35 -17.77
CA PHE A 32 20.80 34.89 -17.73
C PHE A 32 19.85 34.35 -18.82
N MET A 33 18.69 34.97 -19.04
CA MET A 33 17.76 34.58 -20.10
C MET A 33 18.34 34.79 -21.51
N GLU A 34 19.05 35.88 -21.75
CA GLU A 34 19.72 36.14 -23.03
C GLU A 34 20.81 35.11 -23.36
N GLY A 35 21.37 34.43 -22.34
CA GLY A 35 22.28 33.31 -22.52
C GLY A 35 21.67 32.06 -23.20
N PHE A 36 20.34 31.91 -23.21
CA PHE A 36 19.64 30.80 -23.88
C PHE A 36 19.18 31.14 -25.31
N GLY A 37 19.17 32.42 -25.68
CA GLY A 37 18.79 32.86 -27.02
C GLY A 37 18.31 34.30 -27.09
N PRO A 38 18.16 34.84 -28.32
CA PRO A 38 17.80 36.23 -28.52
C PRO A 38 16.35 36.50 -28.04
N VAL A 39 16.24 37.43 -27.09
CA VAL A 39 14.95 37.96 -26.62
C VAL A 39 14.34 38.86 -27.71
N ASN A 40 13.03 38.76 -27.90
CA ASN A 40 12.25 39.62 -28.78
C ASN A 40 11.79 40.89 -28.04
N ARG A 41 11.15 40.70 -26.88
CA ARG A 41 10.68 41.77 -25.99
C ARG A 41 10.44 41.25 -24.58
N ARG A 42 10.38 42.17 -23.62
CA ARG A 42 10.05 41.90 -22.21
C ARG A 42 8.83 42.76 -21.84
N ILE A 43 7.81 42.16 -21.23
CA ILE A 43 6.49 42.77 -21.00
C ILE A 43 6.15 42.69 -19.50
N LYS A 44 6.22 43.82 -18.80
CA LYS A 44 5.94 43.88 -17.35
C LYS A 44 4.43 43.74 -17.11
N LEU A 45 4.07 42.92 -16.14
CA LEU A 45 2.68 42.71 -15.73
C LEU A 45 2.24 43.81 -14.75
N PRO A 46 0.92 44.03 -14.55
CA PRO A 46 0.43 45.03 -13.58
C PRO A 46 0.78 44.66 -12.13
N ASN A 47 1.09 43.39 -11.86
CA ASN A 47 1.76 42.97 -10.64
C ASN A 47 3.27 43.24 -10.81
N CYS A 48 3.81 44.19 -10.05
CA CYS A 48 5.16 44.73 -10.28
C CYS A 48 6.30 43.70 -10.15
N ASP A 49 6.05 42.57 -9.49
CA ASP A 49 6.97 41.45 -9.28
C ASP A 49 7.11 40.52 -10.50
N GLN A 50 6.36 40.73 -11.59
CA GLN A 50 6.26 39.78 -12.71
C GLN A 50 6.51 40.38 -14.09
N ILE A 51 7.19 39.62 -14.96
CA ILE A 51 7.47 39.99 -16.35
C ILE A 51 7.40 38.76 -17.26
N ILE A 52 6.86 38.96 -18.46
CA ILE A 52 6.89 37.96 -19.52
C ILE A 52 8.08 38.25 -20.43
N VAL A 53 8.93 37.26 -20.67
CA VAL A 53 10.04 37.35 -21.62
C VAL A 53 9.69 36.50 -22.84
N GLU A 54 9.54 37.16 -24.00
CA GLU A 54 9.26 36.49 -25.28
C GLU A 54 10.55 36.39 -26.08
N PHE A 55 10.94 35.18 -26.48
CA PHE A 55 12.10 34.90 -27.33
C PHE A 55 11.75 34.97 -28.82
N GLN A 56 12.74 35.26 -29.67
CA GLN A 56 12.54 35.27 -31.11
C GLN A 56 12.27 33.87 -31.68
N HIS A 57 12.70 32.81 -30.99
CA HIS A 57 12.62 31.43 -31.45
C HIS A 57 11.94 30.49 -30.45
N GLU A 58 10.99 29.70 -30.93
CA GLU A 58 10.26 28.70 -30.15
C GLU A 58 11.18 27.58 -29.62
N ALA A 59 12.26 27.29 -30.36
CA ALA A 59 13.27 26.30 -29.99
C ALA A 59 13.97 26.64 -28.66
N THR A 60 14.24 27.92 -28.38
CA THR A 60 14.84 28.37 -27.11
C THR A 60 13.95 28.00 -25.92
N VAL A 61 12.63 28.22 -26.02
CA VAL A 61 11.70 27.85 -24.95
C VAL A 61 11.50 26.33 -24.86
N LYS A 62 11.52 25.61 -25.98
CA LYS A 62 11.47 24.13 -25.97
C LYS A 62 12.69 23.51 -25.29
N GLU A 63 13.89 24.03 -25.50
CA GLU A 63 15.09 23.51 -24.83
C GLU A 63 15.16 23.98 -23.36
N LEU A 64 14.73 25.21 -23.03
CA LEU A 64 14.54 25.66 -21.64
C LEU A 64 13.58 24.75 -20.86
N LYS A 65 12.46 24.34 -21.45
CA LYS A 65 11.52 23.36 -20.85
C LYS A 65 12.14 21.99 -20.60
N LYS A 66 13.12 21.59 -21.43
CA LYS A 66 13.80 20.30 -21.35
C LYS A 66 14.98 20.30 -20.37
N GLN A 67 15.65 21.43 -20.19
CA GLN A 67 16.87 21.54 -19.39
C GLN A 67 16.67 22.16 -18.01
N CYS A 68 15.72 23.09 -17.82
CA CYS A 68 15.69 23.93 -16.62
C CYS A 68 14.30 24.23 -16.03
N LEU A 69 13.25 24.42 -16.83
CA LEU A 69 11.97 24.93 -16.30
C LEU A 69 11.13 23.86 -15.57
N PRO A 70 10.48 24.19 -14.43
CA PRO A 70 10.55 25.45 -13.71
C PRO A 70 11.89 25.62 -12.97
N TYR A 71 12.47 26.83 -13.05
CA TYR A 71 13.79 27.14 -12.51
C TYR A 71 13.76 28.29 -11.52
N ASP A 72 14.20 28.04 -10.28
CA ASP A 72 14.40 29.07 -9.27
C ASP A 72 15.84 29.58 -9.34
N LYS A 73 16.02 30.79 -9.88
CA LYS A 73 17.33 31.44 -9.95
C LYS A 73 17.56 32.33 -8.70
N PRO A 74 18.50 31.99 -7.80
CA PRO A 74 18.96 32.96 -6.80
C PRO A 74 19.70 34.12 -7.48
N CYS A 75 19.58 35.32 -6.91
CA CYS A 75 20.38 36.48 -7.27
C CYS A 75 21.78 36.37 -6.64
N THR A 76 22.84 36.46 -7.45
CA THR A 76 24.23 36.44 -6.97
C THR A 76 24.58 37.67 -6.12
N ARG A 77 23.85 38.77 -6.30
CA ARG A 77 24.08 40.06 -5.61
C ARG A 77 23.26 40.22 -4.33
N ASN A 78 22.18 39.45 -4.15
CA ASN A 78 21.40 39.41 -2.90
C ASN A 78 20.82 38.00 -2.67
N PRO A 79 21.33 37.22 -1.69
CA PRO A 79 20.84 35.88 -1.39
C PRO A 79 19.36 35.78 -1.00
N ASP A 80 18.72 36.88 -0.58
CA ASP A 80 17.30 36.91 -0.21
C ASP A 80 16.36 37.08 -1.42
N VAL A 81 16.90 37.28 -2.63
CA VAL A 81 16.12 37.48 -3.87
C VAL A 81 16.20 36.25 -4.77
N PHE A 82 15.03 35.71 -5.12
CA PHE A 82 14.87 34.57 -6.00
C PHE A 82 13.96 34.94 -7.18
N PHE A 83 14.43 34.66 -8.39
CA PHE A 83 13.66 34.82 -9.62
C PHE A 83 13.08 33.46 -10.05
N HIS A 84 11.77 33.33 -9.96
CA HIS A 84 11.04 32.11 -10.28
C HIS A 84 10.70 32.11 -11.78
N ILE A 85 11.36 31.26 -12.57
CA ILE A 85 11.21 31.19 -14.02
C ILE A 85 10.37 29.97 -14.40
N GLN A 86 9.21 30.20 -15.01
CA GLN A 86 8.28 29.15 -15.42
C GLN A 86 7.83 29.31 -16.88
N ASP A 87 7.34 28.23 -17.47
CA ASP A 87 6.73 28.27 -18.79
C ASP A 87 5.43 29.09 -18.77
N LEU A 88 5.24 29.95 -19.77
CA LEU A 88 4.02 30.74 -19.88
C LEU A 88 2.81 29.84 -20.17
N ALA A 89 2.97 28.73 -20.90
CA ALA A 89 1.85 27.82 -21.18
C ALA A 89 1.39 27.05 -19.92
N SER A 90 2.30 26.56 -19.08
CA SER A 90 1.94 25.94 -17.79
C SER A 90 1.25 26.93 -16.85
N ALA A 91 1.75 28.16 -16.75
CA ALA A 91 1.10 29.22 -15.97
C ALA A 91 -0.32 29.55 -16.49
N TYR A 92 -0.54 29.46 -17.81
CA TYR A 92 -1.85 29.70 -18.44
C TYR A 92 -2.83 28.54 -18.25
N SER A 93 -2.34 27.33 -18.01
CA SER A 93 -3.17 26.13 -17.84
C SER A 93 -3.74 25.94 -16.44
N LEU A 94 -3.28 26.72 -15.43
CA LEU A 94 -3.63 26.45 -14.03
C LEU A 94 -4.88 27.22 -13.55
N GLU A 95 -5.10 28.44 -14.02
CA GLU A 95 -6.13 29.35 -13.46
C GLU A 95 -7.31 29.69 -14.38
N THR A 96 -7.21 29.50 -15.71
CA THR A 96 -8.21 30.07 -16.64
C THR A 96 -8.83 29.07 -17.62
N SER A 97 -8.16 27.95 -17.93
CA SER A 97 -8.74 26.86 -18.70
C SER A 97 -9.93 26.22 -17.96
N THR A 98 -9.75 25.94 -16.67
CA THR A 98 -10.77 25.43 -15.74
C THR A 98 -11.95 26.39 -15.68
N SER A 99 -11.77 27.59 -15.14
CA SER A 99 -12.85 28.58 -14.89
C SER A 99 -13.74 28.85 -16.11
N ALA A 100 -13.16 29.06 -17.31
CA ALA A 100 -13.94 29.31 -18.52
C ALA A 100 -14.65 28.06 -19.06
N THR A 101 -14.02 26.88 -18.96
CA THR A 101 -14.63 25.62 -19.40
C THR A 101 -15.70 25.15 -18.42
N ASP A 102 -15.49 25.33 -17.11
CA ASP A 102 -16.47 25.02 -16.06
C ASP A 102 -17.72 25.89 -16.19
N ALA A 103 -17.60 27.16 -16.58
CA ALA A 103 -18.74 28.03 -16.88
C ALA A 103 -19.56 27.48 -18.06
N TYR A 104 -18.93 27.19 -19.21
CA TYR A 104 -19.59 26.61 -20.38
C TYR A 104 -20.20 25.22 -20.10
N LEU A 105 -19.49 24.36 -19.36
CA LEU A 105 -20.01 23.07 -18.94
C LEU A 105 -21.13 23.19 -17.89
N SER A 106 -21.19 24.28 -17.11
CA SER A 106 -22.34 24.57 -16.23
C SER A 106 -23.56 25.00 -17.06
N GLU A 107 -23.38 25.91 -18.01
CA GLU A 107 -24.45 26.32 -18.93
C GLU A 107 -25.00 25.12 -19.73
N LEU A 108 -24.14 24.20 -20.19
CA LEU A 108 -24.58 22.95 -20.83
C LEU A 108 -25.36 22.01 -19.89
N ARG A 109 -25.02 21.96 -18.60
CA ARG A 109 -25.80 21.19 -17.60
C ARG A 109 -27.16 21.84 -17.36
N ASP A 110 -27.23 23.16 -17.29
CA ASP A 110 -28.48 23.91 -17.14
C ASP A 110 -29.37 23.81 -18.39
N ILE A 111 -28.79 23.77 -19.58
CA ILE A 111 -29.50 23.48 -20.84
C ILE A 111 -30.06 22.06 -20.82
N ALA A 112 -29.26 21.05 -20.48
CA ALA A 112 -29.70 19.65 -20.39
C ALA A 112 -30.84 19.46 -19.38
N ALA A 113 -30.73 20.08 -18.20
CA ALA A 113 -31.77 20.06 -17.17
C ALA A 113 -33.10 20.71 -17.62
N ARG A 114 -33.07 21.56 -18.66
CA ARG A 114 -34.24 22.26 -19.21
C ARG A 114 -34.76 21.68 -20.53
N SER A 115 -33.92 20.99 -21.31
CA SER A 115 -34.32 20.31 -22.55
C SER A 115 -34.78 18.86 -22.34
N ASN A 116 -34.55 18.29 -21.15
CA ASN A 116 -34.85 16.89 -20.82
C ASN A 116 -34.05 15.87 -21.67
N GLN A 117 -32.91 16.30 -22.23
CA GLN A 117 -31.88 15.45 -22.83
C GLN A 117 -30.80 15.15 -21.78
N SER A 118 -30.02 14.07 -21.94
CA SER A 118 -28.88 13.90 -21.05
C SER A 118 -27.76 14.88 -21.40
N PHE A 119 -27.06 15.38 -20.37
CA PHE A 119 -25.88 16.22 -20.54
C PHE A 119 -24.80 15.56 -21.42
N LYS A 120 -24.71 14.21 -21.40
CA LYS A 120 -23.80 13.45 -22.26
C LYS A 120 -24.16 13.62 -23.74
N ASP A 121 -25.45 13.53 -24.09
CA ASP A 121 -25.88 13.58 -25.49
C ASP A 121 -25.68 14.99 -26.08
N LEU A 122 -26.01 16.03 -25.30
CA LEU A 122 -25.74 17.43 -25.67
C LEU A 122 -24.24 17.72 -25.79
N LEU A 123 -23.41 17.22 -24.87
CA LEU A 123 -21.96 17.38 -24.95
C LEU A 123 -21.38 16.67 -26.18
N MET A 124 -21.89 15.48 -26.53
CA MET A 124 -21.52 14.78 -27.77
C MET A 124 -21.97 15.54 -29.02
N GLU A 125 -23.13 16.21 -28.99
CA GLU A 125 -23.62 17.05 -30.09
C GLU A 125 -22.73 18.28 -30.31
N GLU A 126 -22.31 18.96 -29.23
CA GLU A 126 -21.37 20.08 -29.30
C GLU A 126 -19.97 19.63 -29.78
N LEU A 127 -19.47 18.50 -29.28
CA LEU A 127 -18.20 17.91 -29.75
C LEU A 127 -18.27 17.51 -31.24
N ALA A 128 -19.43 17.03 -31.72
CA ALA A 128 -19.64 16.76 -33.14
C ALA A 128 -19.61 18.05 -33.99
N LYS A 129 -20.27 19.14 -33.56
CA LYS A 129 -20.20 20.46 -34.23
C LYS A 129 -18.78 21.01 -34.28
N ILE A 130 -18.00 20.82 -33.21
CA ILE A 130 -16.57 21.18 -33.19
C ILE A 130 -15.78 20.32 -34.19
N GLY A 131 -16.06 19.02 -34.26
CA GLY A 131 -15.50 18.11 -35.26
C GLY A 131 -15.80 18.52 -36.71
N GLU A 132 -17.06 18.87 -37.02
CA GLU A 132 -17.47 19.37 -38.33
C GLU A 132 -16.83 20.72 -38.69
N SER A 133 -16.63 21.60 -37.70
CA SER A 133 -15.92 22.88 -37.86
C SER A 133 -14.44 22.68 -38.20
N LEU A 134 -13.79 21.71 -37.56
CA LEU A 134 -12.37 21.36 -37.80
C LEU A 134 -12.17 20.52 -39.08
N GLY A 135 -13.15 19.71 -39.47
CA GLY A 135 -13.10 18.82 -40.64
C GLY A 135 -13.18 19.50 -42.00
N ARG A 136 -13.27 20.84 -42.05
CA ARG A 136 -13.36 21.60 -43.31
C ARG A 136 -12.00 21.91 -43.96
N ASP A 137 -10.91 21.87 -43.20
CA ASP A 137 -9.57 22.30 -43.65
C ASP A 137 -8.62 21.14 -44.05
N THR A 138 -9.10 19.88 -44.08
CA THR A 138 -8.30 18.70 -44.47
C THR A 138 -8.77 18.04 -45.76
N HIS A 139 -8.02 18.25 -46.85
CA HIS A 139 -8.18 17.50 -48.09
C HIS A 139 -7.79 16.02 -47.93
N ALA A 140 -8.81 15.15 -47.94
CA ALA A 140 -8.85 13.79 -48.48
C ALA A 140 -7.61 12.88 -48.35
N SER A 141 -7.75 11.81 -47.56
CA SER A 141 -7.32 10.44 -47.95
C SER A 141 -8.22 9.43 -47.23
N GLU A 142 -8.96 8.62 -47.98
CA GLU A 142 -9.72 7.46 -47.44
C GLU A 142 -8.82 6.21 -47.32
N PRO A 143 -9.17 5.22 -46.49
CA PRO A 143 -8.33 4.05 -46.24
C PRO A 143 -8.34 3.06 -47.41
N VAL A 144 -7.20 2.38 -47.63
CA VAL A 144 -7.08 1.28 -48.60
C VAL A 144 -6.48 0.04 -47.94
N THR A 145 -7.08 -1.11 -48.25
CA THR A 145 -6.81 -2.43 -47.71
C THR A 145 -5.44 -3.00 -48.07
N GLU A 146 -4.92 -3.86 -47.19
CA GLU A 146 -3.80 -4.80 -47.42
C GLU A 146 -3.97 -5.65 -48.69
N PRO A 147 -2.87 -5.96 -49.40
CA PRO A 147 -2.55 -7.38 -49.59
C PRO A 147 -1.03 -7.72 -49.59
N GLU A 148 -0.69 -8.87 -49.00
CA GLU A 148 0.49 -9.69 -49.35
C GLU A 148 0.37 -10.24 -50.82
N PRO A 149 1.40 -10.82 -51.49
CA PRO A 149 2.42 -11.72 -50.91
C PRO A 149 3.84 -11.74 -51.56
N MET A 150 4.67 -12.67 -51.06
CA MET A 150 5.81 -13.36 -51.70
C MET A 150 7.22 -12.73 -51.73
N LEU A 151 8.09 -13.35 -50.94
CA LEU A 151 9.29 -14.11 -51.40
C LEU A 151 10.04 -13.58 -52.63
N HIS A 152 11.29 -13.16 -52.43
CA HIS A 152 12.41 -13.51 -53.31
C HIS A 152 13.66 -13.84 -52.49
N SER A 153 14.47 -14.76 -53.01
CA SER A 153 15.76 -15.19 -52.44
C SER A 153 16.88 -14.60 -53.27
N ASP A 154 17.99 -14.23 -52.64
CA ASP A 154 19.28 -14.30 -53.32
C ASP A 154 20.43 -14.61 -52.36
N GLN A 155 21.39 -15.40 -52.87
CA GLN A 155 22.61 -15.78 -52.14
C GLN A 155 23.83 -15.13 -52.78
N VAL A 156 24.69 -14.48 -52.00
CA VAL A 156 26.05 -14.14 -52.44
C VAL A 156 27.06 -14.60 -51.40
N THR A 157 27.77 -15.68 -51.73
CA THR A 157 28.89 -16.20 -50.94
C THR A 157 30.18 -15.54 -51.41
N TYR A 158 30.93 -14.88 -50.50
CA TYR A 158 32.37 -14.63 -50.68
C TYR A 158 33.14 -14.81 -49.36
N SER A 159 34.43 -15.14 -49.49
CA SER A 159 35.22 -15.83 -48.47
C SER A 159 36.31 -14.98 -47.81
N LEU A 160 36.74 -15.39 -46.61
CA LEU A 160 38.00 -14.94 -46.00
C LEU A 160 39.20 -15.24 -46.92
N PRO A 161 40.31 -14.48 -46.79
CA PRO A 161 41.45 -15.07 -46.06
C PRO A 161 42.27 -14.11 -45.17
N LEU A 162 42.55 -14.58 -43.95
CA LEU A 162 43.84 -14.60 -43.22
C LEU A 162 44.69 -13.33 -42.96
N THR A 163 45.39 -13.39 -41.83
CA THR A 163 46.42 -12.46 -41.31
C THR A 163 47.78 -12.64 -42.00
N PRO A 164 48.77 -11.77 -41.70
CA PRO A 164 49.85 -12.23 -40.82
C PRO A 164 50.37 -11.18 -39.79
N GLU A 165 51.19 -11.66 -38.85
CA GLU A 165 51.87 -10.88 -37.80
C GLU A 165 53.28 -10.39 -38.22
N VAL A 166 53.70 -9.22 -37.72
CA VAL A 166 55.05 -8.92 -37.16
C VAL A 166 54.86 -7.71 -36.22
N ASN A 167 55.15 -7.66 -34.92
CA ASN A 167 56.28 -8.12 -34.09
C ASN A 167 57.56 -7.26 -34.29
N TYR A 168 57.86 -6.31 -33.38
CA TYR A 168 59.12 -6.26 -32.59
C TYR A 168 59.40 -4.96 -31.78
N MET A 169 59.78 -5.16 -30.50
CA MET A 169 60.81 -4.47 -29.68
C MET A 169 60.80 -2.95 -29.31
N ASN A 170 60.69 -2.75 -27.99
CA ASN A 170 61.66 -2.07 -27.09
C ASN A 170 61.94 -0.55 -27.08
N ASN A 171 61.91 -0.03 -25.84
CA ASN A 171 62.83 0.97 -25.24
C ASN A 171 62.72 2.45 -25.69
N SER A 172 62.86 3.47 -24.83
CA SER A 172 63.10 3.48 -23.37
C SER A 172 62.97 4.90 -22.75
N LYS A 173 62.86 4.95 -21.41
CA LYS A 173 63.21 6.06 -20.48
C LYS A 173 62.23 7.22 -20.22
N ASP A 174 61.79 7.25 -18.94
CA ASP A 174 61.96 8.34 -17.96
C ASP A 174 61.49 9.76 -18.30
N ASN A 175 60.37 10.20 -17.68
CA ASN A 175 60.43 11.01 -16.44
C ASN A 175 59.03 11.31 -15.85
N CYS A 176 59.02 11.73 -14.57
CA CYS A 176 57.89 12.17 -13.76
C CYS A 176 58.41 13.26 -12.79
N PRO A 177 57.62 13.94 -11.93
CA PRO A 177 56.16 14.17 -11.86
C PRO A 177 55.93 15.72 -11.86
N PRO A 178 55.02 16.36 -11.06
CA PRO A 178 53.68 16.04 -10.55
C PRO A 178 52.63 16.93 -11.30
N THR A 179 51.49 17.45 -10.82
CA THR A 179 50.80 17.57 -9.51
C THR A 179 49.30 17.83 -9.74
N GLU A 180 48.44 17.61 -8.73
CA GLU A 180 47.02 18.03 -8.74
C GLU A 180 46.65 18.89 -7.51
N THR A 181 45.61 19.70 -7.66
CA THR A 181 44.81 20.29 -6.58
C THR A 181 43.33 20.27 -7.00
N GLY A 182 42.33 20.09 -6.12
CA GLY A 182 42.34 19.66 -4.73
C GLY A 182 40.93 19.82 -4.13
N LYS A 183 40.40 18.81 -3.42
CA LYS A 183 39.11 18.89 -2.71
C LYS A 183 39.21 18.25 -1.32
N GLN A 184 38.56 18.86 -0.34
CA GLN A 184 38.67 18.50 1.08
C GLN A 184 37.47 17.69 1.56
N ASN A 185 37.71 16.75 2.48
CA ASN A 185 36.68 16.04 3.25
C ASN A 185 36.83 16.34 4.75
N PRO A 186 35.75 16.28 5.57
CA PRO A 186 35.82 16.56 7.00
C PRO A 186 36.63 15.48 7.75
N CYS A 187 37.43 15.90 8.74
CA CYS A 187 38.27 15.00 9.55
C CYS A 187 37.60 14.67 10.89
N ILE A 188 37.59 13.38 11.26
CA ILE A 188 37.17 12.91 12.59
C ILE A 188 38.41 12.77 13.49
N PRO A 189 38.41 13.25 14.75
CA PRO A 189 39.59 13.19 15.62
C PRO A 189 40.08 11.75 15.88
N PRO A 190 41.40 11.49 15.82
CA PRO A 190 41.96 10.12 15.80
C PRO A 190 41.81 9.33 17.11
N ASN A 191 41.45 9.97 18.23
CA ASN A 191 41.46 9.36 19.56
C ASN A 191 40.28 8.41 19.86
N LEU A 192 39.32 8.25 18.95
CA LEU A 192 38.18 7.32 19.11
C LEU A 192 38.42 5.92 18.50
N LEU A 193 39.44 5.77 17.64
CA LEU A 193 39.69 4.51 16.92
C LEU A 193 40.45 3.46 17.75
N ASN A 194 40.99 3.83 18.91
CA ASN A 194 41.99 3.04 19.63
C ASN A 194 41.41 2.32 20.87
N THR A 195 40.31 1.58 20.68
CA THR A 195 39.74 0.67 21.70
C THR A 195 39.72 -0.78 21.20
N PRO A 196 40.05 -1.79 22.03
CA PRO A 196 40.13 -3.18 21.58
C PRO A 196 38.83 -3.73 20.99
N GLU A 197 37.68 -3.27 21.48
CA GLU A 197 36.34 -3.61 20.97
C GLU A 197 36.20 -3.27 19.48
N VAL A 198 36.55 -2.03 19.10
CA VAL A 198 36.46 -1.53 17.72
C VAL A 198 37.42 -2.26 16.81
N GLN A 199 38.65 -2.50 17.26
CA GLN A 199 39.65 -3.25 16.48
C GLN A 199 39.19 -4.68 16.20
N ARG A 200 38.50 -5.32 17.16
CA ARG A 200 37.91 -6.67 16.98
C ARG A 200 36.79 -6.69 15.94
N VAL A 201 35.88 -5.70 15.97
CA VAL A 201 34.77 -5.57 15.00
C VAL A 201 35.29 -5.31 13.58
N ILE A 202 36.34 -4.49 13.44
CA ILE A 202 36.99 -4.21 12.16
C ILE A 202 37.66 -5.48 11.60
N VAL A 203 38.42 -6.22 12.42
CA VAL A 203 39.07 -7.47 11.99
C VAL A 203 38.03 -8.52 11.57
N GLU A 204 36.92 -8.69 12.30
CA GLU A 204 35.90 -9.66 11.92
C GLU A 204 35.21 -9.30 10.58
N HIS A 205 34.92 -8.03 10.33
CA HIS A 205 34.36 -7.58 9.04
C HIS A 205 35.33 -7.75 7.88
N ILE A 206 36.64 -7.48 8.07
CA ILE A 206 37.65 -7.68 7.03
C ILE A 206 37.78 -9.16 6.68
N VAL A 207 37.87 -10.05 7.69
CA VAL A 207 38.04 -11.49 7.44
C VAL A 207 36.80 -12.12 6.79
N LYS A 208 35.57 -11.76 7.21
CA LYS A 208 34.34 -12.23 6.56
C LYS A 208 34.11 -11.67 5.14
N SER A 209 34.84 -10.62 4.75
CA SER A 209 34.74 -10.04 3.40
C SER A 209 35.71 -10.63 2.38
N SER A 210 36.60 -11.57 2.78
CA SER A 210 37.57 -12.20 1.89
C SER A 210 37.13 -13.52 1.26
N GLU A 211 36.06 -14.16 1.73
CA GLU A 211 35.54 -15.37 1.09
C GLU A 211 34.63 -15.03 -0.09
N VAL A 212 35.17 -15.27 -1.30
CA VAL A 212 34.50 -15.12 -2.60
C VAL A 212 34.06 -13.68 -2.88
N ILE A 213 34.99 -12.86 -3.38
CA ILE A 213 34.64 -11.89 -4.44
C ILE A 213 34.22 -12.75 -5.64
N PRO A 214 32.94 -12.78 -6.02
CA PRO A 214 32.54 -13.56 -7.18
C PRO A 214 32.93 -12.75 -8.44
N PRO A 215 33.29 -13.39 -9.56
CA PRO A 215 33.88 -12.70 -10.72
C PRO A 215 32.94 -11.60 -11.25
N PRO A 216 33.43 -10.55 -11.94
CA PRO A 216 32.58 -9.43 -12.38
C PRO A 216 31.39 -9.80 -13.28
N THR A 217 31.37 -11.03 -13.81
CA THR A 217 30.23 -11.63 -14.52
C THR A 217 29.05 -12.04 -13.63
N SER A 218 29.25 -12.24 -12.32
CA SER A 218 28.25 -12.80 -11.39
C SER A 218 27.36 -11.75 -10.74
N GLN A 219 27.84 -10.51 -10.58
CA GLN A 219 27.10 -9.41 -9.95
C GLN A 219 25.79 -9.07 -10.70
N TYR A 220 25.69 -9.52 -11.96
CA TYR A 220 24.56 -9.32 -12.85
C TYR A 220 23.96 -10.64 -13.36
N ARG A 221 24.12 -11.75 -12.62
CA ARG A 221 23.50 -13.02 -13.00
C ARG A 221 22.02 -13.00 -12.65
N LEU A 222 21.16 -12.98 -13.68
CA LEU A 222 19.71 -13.16 -13.53
C LEU A 222 19.39 -14.47 -12.80
N LYS A 223 18.37 -14.44 -11.93
CA LYS A 223 17.85 -15.63 -11.25
C LYS A 223 17.16 -16.58 -12.24
N PRO A 224 17.10 -17.90 -11.97
CA PRO A 224 16.43 -18.83 -12.87
C PRO A 224 14.91 -18.62 -12.93
N PHE A 225 14.35 -18.80 -14.12
CA PHE A 225 12.90 -18.74 -14.38
C PHE A 225 12.46 -19.87 -15.32
N SER A 226 11.46 -20.66 -14.93
CA SER A 226 10.86 -21.70 -15.78
C SER A 226 9.49 -21.36 -16.37
N GLY A 227 8.78 -20.37 -15.80
CA GLY A 227 7.38 -20.11 -16.15
C GLY A 227 6.38 -21.17 -15.64
N ARG A 228 6.73 -21.95 -14.62
CA ARG A 228 5.85 -22.94 -13.98
C ARG A 228 5.10 -22.31 -12.81
N VAL A 229 3.82 -22.67 -12.65
CA VAL A 229 3.01 -22.28 -11.49
C VAL A 229 2.48 -23.55 -10.80
N PRO A 230 2.74 -23.76 -9.49
CA PRO A 230 3.68 -23.01 -8.65
C PRO A 230 5.14 -23.21 -9.08
N HIS A 231 5.98 -22.20 -8.89
CA HIS A 231 7.42 -22.26 -9.20
C HIS A 231 8.22 -22.89 -8.04
N PRO A 232 9.39 -23.50 -8.32
CA PRO A 232 10.32 -23.95 -7.28
C PRO A 232 10.84 -22.80 -6.41
N SER A 233 11.22 -23.11 -5.16
CA SER A 233 11.69 -22.12 -4.17
C SER A 233 13.06 -21.47 -4.48
N PHE A 234 13.77 -21.96 -5.50
CA PHE A 234 15.02 -21.37 -6.01
C PHE A 234 14.82 -20.54 -7.30
N GLU A 235 13.60 -20.53 -7.86
CA GLU A 235 13.23 -19.74 -9.02
C GLU A 235 12.40 -18.52 -8.59
N THR A 236 12.47 -17.45 -9.37
CA THR A 236 11.58 -16.29 -9.22
C THR A 236 10.28 -16.47 -10.02
N ASP A 237 9.25 -15.73 -9.60
CA ASP A 237 8.11 -15.34 -10.41
C ASP A 237 8.54 -14.52 -11.65
N TYR A 238 7.60 -14.33 -12.58
CA TYR A 238 7.89 -13.64 -13.84
C TYR A 238 8.16 -12.16 -13.65
N ASP A 239 7.36 -11.43 -12.85
CA ASP A 239 7.51 -9.98 -12.69
C ASP A 239 8.85 -9.62 -12.04
N THR A 240 9.27 -10.35 -11.00
CA THR A 240 10.60 -10.20 -10.37
C THR A 240 11.74 -10.53 -11.34
N TRP A 241 11.60 -11.56 -12.17
CA TRP A 241 12.59 -11.90 -13.20
C TRP A 241 12.66 -10.79 -14.27
N ARG A 242 11.52 -10.37 -14.80
CA ARG A 242 11.37 -9.32 -15.82
C ARG A 242 11.95 -8.00 -15.34
N SER A 243 11.67 -7.57 -14.11
CA SER A 243 12.28 -6.37 -13.51
C SER A 243 13.82 -6.45 -13.48
N SER A 244 14.37 -7.64 -13.24
CA SER A 244 15.82 -7.88 -13.27
C SER A 244 16.40 -7.81 -14.69
N VAL A 245 15.64 -8.22 -15.72
CA VAL A 245 16.03 -8.07 -17.13
C VAL A 245 15.97 -6.61 -17.57
N VAL A 246 14.91 -5.88 -17.22
CA VAL A 246 14.76 -4.45 -17.53
C VAL A 246 15.88 -3.62 -16.90
N LEU A 247 16.33 -3.98 -15.69
CA LEU A 247 17.53 -3.38 -15.09
C LEU A 247 18.80 -3.63 -15.91
N CYS A 248 18.95 -4.82 -16.52
CA CYS A 248 20.07 -5.12 -17.42
C CYS A 248 19.96 -4.41 -18.78
N ILE A 249 18.76 -4.11 -19.28
CA ILE A 249 18.56 -3.34 -20.52
C ILE A 249 18.92 -1.86 -20.32
N ASN A 250 18.62 -1.31 -19.14
CA ASN A 250 18.90 0.09 -18.81
C ASN A 250 20.35 0.36 -18.32
N ASP A 251 21.22 -0.64 -18.25
CA ASP A 251 22.61 -0.52 -17.79
C ASP A 251 23.56 -0.23 -18.97
N PRO A 252 24.16 0.97 -19.07
CA PRO A 252 25.03 1.35 -20.20
C PRO A 252 26.34 0.54 -20.28
N SER A 253 26.70 -0.24 -19.26
CA SER A 253 27.88 -1.11 -19.29
C SER A 253 27.65 -2.42 -20.05
N LEU A 254 26.41 -2.72 -20.43
CA LEU A 254 26.01 -4.00 -21.01
C LEU A 254 25.67 -3.88 -22.49
N THR A 255 26.30 -4.72 -23.31
CA THR A 255 25.93 -4.84 -24.73
C THR A 255 24.68 -5.69 -24.89
N LYS A 256 23.86 -5.39 -25.91
CA LYS A 256 22.64 -6.16 -26.25
C LYS A 256 22.88 -7.67 -26.32
N SER A 257 23.99 -8.10 -26.92
CA SER A 257 24.39 -9.51 -27.00
C SER A 257 24.68 -10.15 -25.62
N GLN A 258 25.24 -9.41 -24.65
CA GLN A 258 25.43 -9.90 -23.29
C GLN A 258 24.09 -10.02 -22.54
N ILE A 259 23.16 -9.09 -22.76
CA ILE A 259 21.82 -9.11 -22.17
C ILE A 259 21.02 -10.30 -22.71
N VAL A 260 20.96 -10.49 -24.03
CA VAL A 260 20.34 -11.68 -24.68
C VAL A 260 20.94 -12.97 -24.13
N ARG A 261 22.28 -13.05 -23.99
CA ARG A 261 22.93 -14.25 -23.44
C ARG A 261 22.51 -14.53 -22.00
N ARG A 262 22.42 -13.50 -21.15
CA ARG A 262 21.95 -13.63 -19.75
C ARG A 262 20.48 -14.03 -19.67
N ILE A 263 19.61 -13.47 -20.52
CA ILE A 263 18.21 -13.88 -20.65
C ILE A 263 18.17 -15.39 -20.91
N VAL A 264 18.79 -15.86 -22.00
CA VAL A 264 18.78 -17.28 -22.38
C VAL A 264 19.46 -18.19 -21.33
N GLU A 265 20.55 -17.75 -20.69
CA GLU A 265 21.21 -18.47 -19.58
C GLU A 265 20.36 -18.60 -18.30
N SER A 266 19.32 -17.77 -18.14
CA SER A 266 18.43 -17.76 -16.97
C SER A 266 17.12 -18.52 -17.17
N LEU A 267 16.75 -18.81 -18.42
CA LEU A 267 15.49 -19.46 -18.76
C LEU A 267 15.61 -20.98 -18.73
N SER A 268 14.57 -21.66 -18.25
CA SER A 268 14.39 -23.11 -18.37
C SER A 268 12.99 -23.44 -18.92
N ALA A 269 12.74 -24.71 -19.28
CA ALA A 269 11.47 -25.09 -19.91
C ALA A 269 10.30 -25.14 -18.88
N PRO A 270 9.10 -24.65 -19.21
CA PRO A 270 8.63 -24.22 -20.53
C PRO A 270 9.17 -22.88 -21.07
N ALA A 271 9.49 -21.87 -20.25
CA ALA A 271 9.78 -20.51 -20.72
C ALA A 271 10.89 -20.42 -21.80
N ALA A 272 11.98 -21.17 -21.63
CA ALA A 272 13.07 -21.27 -22.62
C ALA A 272 12.64 -21.79 -24.00
N SER A 273 11.47 -22.45 -24.11
CA SER A 273 10.95 -22.97 -25.37
C SER A 273 10.21 -21.90 -26.18
N ILE A 274 9.69 -20.85 -25.54
CA ILE A 274 8.94 -19.77 -26.21
C ILE A 274 9.91 -18.91 -27.04
N VAL A 275 11.02 -18.49 -26.43
CA VAL A 275 12.07 -17.72 -27.10
C VAL A 275 13.00 -18.55 -28.00
N LYS A 276 12.80 -19.88 -28.09
CA LYS A 276 13.72 -20.80 -28.80
C LYS A 276 13.76 -20.56 -30.32
N ALA A 277 12.71 -19.97 -30.88
CA ALA A 277 12.65 -19.61 -32.30
C ALA A 277 13.37 -18.29 -32.63
N LEU A 278 13.74 -17.48 -31.63
CA LEU A 278 14.38 -16.18 -31.83
C LEU A 278 15.86 -16.32 -32.19
N SER A 279 16.33 -15.41 -33.04
CA SER A 279 17.74 -15.33 -33.42
C SER A 279 18.59 -14.83 -32.25
N PRO A 280 19.76 -15.43 -31.95
CA PRO A 280 20.72 -14.89 -30.96
C PRO A 280 21.28 -13.49 -31.27
N LYS A 281 20.83 -12.86 -32.37
CA LYS A 281 21.11 -11.47 -32.76
C LYS A 281 19.89 -10.53 -32.65
N SER A 282 18.72 -11.04 -32.27
CA SER A 282 17.51 -10.25 -32.03
C SER A 282 17.67 -9.36 -30.78
N ASP A 283 16.85 -8.32 -30.67
CA ASP A 283 16.91 -7.38 -29.55
C ASP A 283 16.47 -8.03 -28.23
N PRO A 284 17.10 -7.69 -27.07
CA PRO A 284 16.63 -8.09 -25.75
C PRO A 284 15.12 -7.85 -25.53
N GLU A 285 14.62 -6.75 -26.10
CA GLU A 285 13.24 -6.31 -26.07
C GLU A 285 12.31 -7.29 -26.80
N THR A 286 12.72 -7.87 -27.93
CA THR A 286 11.97 -8.93 -28.65
C THR A 286 11.88 -10.22 -27.83
N TYR A 287 12.92 -10.55 -27.05
CA TYR A 287 12.88 -11.68 -26.12
C TYR A 287 11.89 -11.44 -24.97
N LEU A 288 11.79 -10.20 -24.46
CA LEU A 288 10.80 -9.83 -23.45
C LEU A 288 9.37 -9.84 -24.01
N GLU A 289 9.13 -9.29 -25.20
CA GLU A 289 7.81 -9.28 -25.85
C GLU A 289 7.20 -10.69 -25.96
N HIS A 290 7.99 -11.68 -26.38
CA HIS A 290 7.57 -13.07 -26.49
C HIS A 290 7.29 -13.74 -25.15
N LEU A 291 7.95 -13.32 -24.07
CA LEU A 291 7.73 -13.83 -22.72
C LEU A 291 6.58 -13.10 -22.02
N ASP A 292 6.41 -11.80 -22.26
CA ASP A 292 5.29 -10.99 -21.77
C ASP A 292 3.97 -11.56 -22.30
N SER A 293 3.91 -11.89 -23.59
CA SER A 293 2.73 -12.52 -24.21
C SER A 293 2.34 -13.88 -23.61
N ALA A 294 3.20 -14.52 -22.81
CA ALA A 294 2.96 -15.84 -22.23
C ALA A 294 2.95 -15.89 -20.69
N TYR A 295 3.59 -14.92 -20.03
CA TYR A 295 3.84 -14.93 -18.58
C TYR A 295 3.57 -13.61 -17.86
N ALA A 296 3.38 -12.48 -18.56
CA ALA A 296 2.96 -11.26 -17.90
C ALA A 296 1.52 -11.42 -17.37
N ALA A 297 1.25 -10.88 -16.19
CA ALA A 297 -0.12 -10.76 -15.71
C ALA A 297 -0.93 -9.90 -16.69
N VAL A 298 -1.97 -10.46 -17.31
CA VAL A 298 -2.85 -9.79 -18.30
C VAL A 298 -3.88 -8.86 -17.61
N GLU A 299 -3.63 -8.48 -16.35
CA GLU A 299 -4.47 -7.56 -15.60
C GLU A 299 -4.43 -6.15 -16.24
N ASP A 300 -5.59 -5.64 -16.60
CA ASP A 300 -5.77 -4.32 -17.22
C ASP A 300 -5.58 -3.18 -16.20
N GLY A 301 -5.18 -1.99 -16.64
CA GLY A 301 -5.00 -0.82 -15.78
C GLY A 301 -6.26 -0.46 -14.99
N ASP A 302 -7.43 -0.56 -15.64
CA ASP A 302 -8.74 -0.33 -15.01
C ASP A 302 -9.14 -1.44 -14.03
N GLU A 303 -8.86 -2.71 -14.34
CA GLU A 303 -9.11 -3.83 -13.42
C GLU A 303 -8.22 -3.73 -12.17
N LEU A 304 -6.96 -3.37 -12.35
CA LEU A 304 -6.01 -3.12 -11.26
C LEU A 304 -6.43 -1.92 -10.41
N PHE A 305 -6.94 -0.85 -11.02
CA PHE A 305 -7.47 0.29 -10.27
C PHE A 305 -8.75 -0.07 -9.51
N ALA A 306 -9.65 -0.86 -10.10
CA ALA A 306 -10.82 -1.41 -9.41
C ALA A 306 -10.42 -2.33 -8.24
N ARG A 307 -9.38 -3.17 -8.41
CA ARG A 307 -8.79 -4.01 -7.35
C ARG A 307 -8.20 -3.14 -6.22
N PHE A 308 -7.54 -2.03 -6.55
CA PHE A 308 -7.06 -1.05 -5.58
C PHE A 308 -8.21 -0.38 -4.79
N LEU A 309 -9.27 0.09 -5.44
CA LEU A 309 -10.43 0.73 -4.80
C LEU A 309 -11.29 -0.22 -3.92
N ASN A 310 -11.12 -1.53 -4.11
CA ASN A 310 -11.72 -2.60 -3.31
C ASN A 310 -10.73 -3.23 -2.30
N THR A 311 -9.50 -2.74 -2.22
CA THR A 311 -8.53 -3.21 -1.21
C THR A 311 -8.75 -2.46 0.10
N ASN A 312 -9.13 -3.20 1.15
CA ASN A 312 -9.39 -2.71 2.50
C ASN A 312 -8.35 -3.27 3.49
N GLN A 313 -8.24 -2.66 4.68
CA GLN A 313 -7.39 -3.16 5.78
C GLN A 313 -7.85 -4.56 6.23
N ASP A 314 -6.90 -5.45 6.50
CA ASP A 314 -7.16 -6.82 6.95
C ASP A 314 -7.29 -6.93 8.47
N SER A 315 -7.94 -8.00 8.95
CA SER A 315 -8.25 -8.18 10.37
C SER A 315 -6.99 -8.40 11.23
N GLY A 316 -6.55 -7.34 11.92
CA GLY A 316 -5.35 -7.34 12.76
C GLY A 316 -4.09 -6.80 12.07
N GLU A 317 -4.18 -6.44 10.80
CA GLU A 317 -3.15 -5.68 10.08
C GLU A 317 -3.04 -4.25 10.67
N LYS A 318 -1.84 -3.65 10.70
CA LYS A 318 -1.72 -2.24 11.11
C LYS A 318 -2.12 -1.29 9.97
N PRO A 319 -2.61 -0.08 10.28
CA PRO A 319 -2.77 0.98 9.28
C PRO A 319 -1.51 1.24 8.43
N SER A 320 -0.31 1.18 8.99
CA SER A 320 0.94 1.34 8.23
C SER A 320 1.24 0.17 7.28
N ASP A 321 1.04 -1.08 7.72
CA ASP A 321 1.18 -2.27 6.87
C ASP A 321 0.17 -2.22 5.70
N TYR A 322 -1.09 -1.89 6.00
CA TYR A 322 -2.16 -1.66 5.01
C TYR A 322 -1.79 -0.57 3.99
N PHE A 323 -1.25 0.56 4.46
CA PHE A 323 -0.81 1.65 3.59
C PHE A 323 0.33 1.25 2.66
N GLN A 324 1.28 0.43 3.14
CA GLN A 324 2.32 -0.13 2.28
C GLN A 324 1.75 -1.13 1.25
N ARG A 325 0.78 -1.96 1.64
CA ARG A 325 0.08 -2.90 0.74
C ARG A 325 -0.70 -2.17 -0.36
N LEU A 326 -1.41 -1.09 -0.01
CA LEU A 326 -2.04 -0.18 -0.99
C LEU A 326 -1.02 0.44 -1.94
N TYR A 327 0.10 0.96 -1.43
CA TYR A 327 1.12 1.61 -2.25
C TYR A 327 1.76 0.65 -3.26
N THR A 328 2.09 -0.58 -2.85
CA THR A 328 2.60 -1.61 -3.78
C THR A 328 1.62 -1.90 -4.91
N LEU A 329 0.32 -2.05 -4.59
CA LEU A 329 -0.71 -2.27 -5.60
C LEU A 329 -0.89 -1.05 -6.51
N LEU A 330 -0.86 0.17 -5.95
CA LEU A 330 -1.00 1.41 -6.71
C LEU A 330 0.14 1.64 -7.71
N ASN A 331 1.37 1.32 -7.35
CA ASN A 331 2.51 1.37 -8.28
C ASN A 331 2.29 0.46 -9.49
N LEU A 332 1.66 -0.70 -9.27
CA LEU A 332 1.33 -1.64 -10.34
C LEU A 332 0.16 -1.13 -11.23
N VAL A 333 -0.80 -0.38 -10.68
CA VAL A 333 -1.79 0.39 -11.47
C VAL A 333 -1.11 1.43 -12.36
N ILE A 334 -0.18 2.22 -11.81
CA ILE A 334 0.56 3.27 -12.53
C ILE A 334 1.40 2.66 -13.65
N GLN A 335 2.08 1.53 -13.41
CA GLN A 335 2.85 0.80 -14.42
C GLN A 335 1.99 0.26 -15.58
N ARG A 336 0.68 0.11 -15.38
CA ARG A 336 -0.30 -0.27 -16.42
C ARG A 336 -1.15 0.90 -16.92
N ASN A 337 -0.75 2.15 -16.60
CA ASN A 337 -1.42 3.40 -16.98
C ASN A 337 -2.88 3.56 -16.49
N GLY A 338 -3.33 2.76 -15.50
CA GLY A 338 -4.69 2.86 -14.96
C GLY A 338 -4.97 4.16 -14.18
N ILE A 339 -3.92 4.87 -13.74
CA ILE A 339 -3.99 6.26 -13.26
C ILE A 339 -2.73 7.03 -13.64
N SER A 340 -2.81 8.37 -13.63
CA SER A 340 -1.64 9.24 -13.70
C SER A 340 -0.76 9.13 -12.45
N SER A 341 0.56 9.12 -12.63
CA SER A 341 1.51 9.21 -11.52
C SER A 341 1.38 10.52 -10.73
N SER A 342 0.80 11.57 -11.30
CA SER A 342 0.50 12.84 -10.61
C SER A 342 -0.61 12.69 -9.56
N ASP A 343 -1.55 11.77 -9.79
CA ASP A 343 -2.71 11.56 -8.91
C ASP A 343 -2.44 10.50 -7.84
N ALA A 344 -1.28 9.83 -7.89
CA ALA A 344 -0.92 8.67 -7.10
C ALA A 344 -1.12 8.88 -5.59
N ASP A 345 -0.43 9.85 -4.98
CA ASP A 345 -0.57 10.15 -3.55
C ASP A 345 -2.00 10.57 -3.18
N GLN A 346 -2.75 11.15 -4.13
CA GLN A 346 -4.12 11.59 -3.91
C GLN A 346 -5.08 10.39 -3.86
N GLN A 347 -4.99 9.47 -4.81
CA GLN A 347 -5.77 8.23 -4.82
C GLN A 347 -5.37 7.32 -3.64
N LEU A 348 -4.07 7.27 -3.31
CA LEU A 348 -3.55 6.54 -2.15
C LEU A 348 -4.18 7.04 -0.85
N LEU A 349 -4.20 8.35 -0.62
CA LEU A 349 -4.80 8.94 0.58
C LEU A 349 -6.33 8.77 0.61
N LYS A 350 -7.01 8.94 -0.53
CA LYS A 350 -8.46 8.73 -0.67
C LYS A 350 -8.85 7.29 -0.31
N GLN A 351 -8.17 6.28 -0.89
CA GLN A 351 -8.44 4.87 -0.61
C GLN A 351 -8.01 4.46 0.80
N PHE A 352 -6.90 5.01 1.33
CA PHE A 352 -6.51 4.79 2.71
C PHE A 352 -7.59 5.27 3.69
N CYS A 353 -8.11 6.49 3.53
CA CYS A 353 -9.20 7.02 4.37
C CYS A 353 -10.50 6.22 4.24
N ARG A 354 -10.79 5.66 3.06
CA ARG A 354 -11.96 4.82 2.80
C ARG A 354 -11.86 3.42 3.40
N GLY A 355 -10.67 2.81 3.38
CA GLY A 355 -10.50 1.39 3.69
C GLY A 355 -9.73 1.05 4.97
N CYS A 356 -9.11 2.03 5.63
CA CYS A 356 -8.53 1.88 6.97
C CYS A 356 -9.63 1.87 8.04
N TRP A 357 -9.50 0.99 9.04
CA TRP A 357 -10.48 0.78 10.09
C TRP A 357 -10.18 1.58 11.38
N ASP A 358 -9.00 2.19 11.51
CA ASP A 358 -8.69 3.08 12.63
C ASP A 358 -9.14 4.53 12.36
N SER A 359 -10.44 4.78 12.60
CA SER A 359 -11.03 6.13 12.55
C SER A 359 -10.37 7.12 13.52
N SER A 360 -9.70 6.65 14.58
CA SER A 360 -9.04 7.52 15.56
C SER A 360 -7.70 8.04 15.04
N LEU A 361 -6.92 7.19 14.34
CA LEU A 361 -5.72 7.61 13.61
C LEU A 361 -6.06 8.57 12.46
N ILE A 362 -7.10 8.28 11.67
CA ILE A 362 -7.57 9.14 10.57
C ILE A 362 -7.93 10.54 11.10
N SER A 363 -8.62 10.59 12.25
CA SER A 363 -8.99 11.84 12.93
C SER A 363 -7.78 12.58 13.51
N ASN A 364 -6.92 11.91 14.27
CA ASN A 364 -5.76 12.52 14.93
C ASN A 364 -4.76 13.12 13.92
N LEU A 365 -4.58 12.45 12.77
CA LEU A 365 -3.72 12.93 11.69
C LEU A 365 -4.44 13.85 10.69
N GLN A 366 -5.75 14.09 10.87
CA GLN A 366 -6.60 14.92 10.00
C GLN A 366 -6.47 14.54 8.51
N LEU A 367 -6.49 13.24 8.22
CA LEU A 367 -6.16 12.73 6.88
C LEU A 367 -7.20 13.13 5.82
N GLU A 368 -8.47 13.24 6.22
CA GLU A 368 -9.54 13.64 5.31
C GLU A 368 -9.40 15.07 4.79
N GLN A 369 -8.86 15.98 5.62
CA GLN A 369 -8.61 17.39 5.27
C GLN A 369 -7.41 17.57 4.32
N LYS A 370 -6.71 16.48 4.00
CA LYS A 370 -5.50 16.47 3.16
C LYS A 370 -5.73 15.75 1.82
N LYS A 371 -6.97 15.31 1.53
CA LYS A 371 -7.34 14.61 0.30
C LYS A 371 -7.10 15.43 -0.98
N ASP A 372 -7.06 16.76 -0.87
CA ASP A 372 -6.81 17.66 -2.01
C ASP A 372 -5.31 17.96 -2.20
N ASN A 373 -4.55 18.00 -1.10
CA ASN A 373 -3.10 18.24 -1.06
C ASN A 373 -2.43 17.14 -0.21
N PRO A 374 -2.23 15.93 -0.77
CA PRO A 374 -1.76 14.77 -0.02
C PRO A 374 -0.26 14.89 0.32
N PRO A 375 0.17 14.49 1.53
CA PRO A 375 1.59 14.30 1.81
C PRO A 375 2.11 13.04 1.11
N HIS A 376 3.24 13.16 0.42
CA HIS A 376 3.90 12.06 -0.30
C HIS A 376 4.10 10.79 0.55
N PHE A 377 3.96 9.61 -0.07
CA PHE A 377 4.03 8.28 0.56
C PHE A 377 4.96 8.16 1.77
N THR A 378 6.25 8.50 1.63
CA THR A 378 7.25 8.36 2.71
C THR A 378 6.95 9.23 3.92
N ALA A 379 6.52 10.47 3.69
CA ALA A 379 6.15 11.43 4.73
C ALA A 379 4.80 11.10 5.38
N LEU A 380 3.90 10.40 4.69
CA LEU A 380 2.66 9.88 5.26
C LEU A 380 2.93 8.63 6.10
N LEU A 381 3.66 7.63 5.58
CA LEU A 381 4.01 6.39 6.29
C LEU A 381 4.72 6.67 7.62
N LEU A 382 5.61 7.67 7.69
CA LEU A 382 6.24 8.10 8.94
C LEU A 382 5.21 8.64 9.95
N LYS A 383 4.22 9.43 9.51
CA LYS A 383 3.14 9.97 10.36
C LYS A 383 2.21 8.86 10.86
N LEU A 384 1.87 7.89 10.01
CA LEU A 384 1.09 6.71 10.38
C LEU A 384 1.78 5.96 11.53
N ARG A 385 3.04 5.54 11.31
CA ARG A 385 3.82 4.79 12.32
C ARG A 385 4.05 5.56 13.62
N THR A 386 4.26 6.87 13.54
CA THR A 386 4.41 7.73 14.73
C THR A 386 3.12 7.80 15.56
N GLU A 387 1.95 7.88 14.91
CA GLU A 387 0.66 7.87 15.62
C GLU A 387 0.33 6.48 16.17
N GLU A 388 0.66 5.41 15.44
CA GLU A 388 0.53 4.02 15.91
C GLU A 388 1.35 3.74 17.17
N ASP A 389 2.65 4.09 17.19
CA ASP A 389 3.51 3.88 18.34
C ASP A 389 3.06 4.73 19.55
N LYS A 390 2.55 5.94 19.30
CA LYS A 390 1.91 6.82 20.28
C LYS A 390 0.62 6.21 20.85
N GLN A 391 -0.24 5.65 20.00
CA GLN A 391 -1.44 4.91 20.41
C GLN A 391 -1.08 3.66 21.22
N ALA A 392 -0.15 2.84 20.75
CA ALA A 392 0.31 1.62 21.40
C ALA A 392 0.90 1.92 22.79
N THR A 393 1.73 2.96 22.89
CA THR A 393 2.28 3.45 24.16
C THR A 393 1.18 3.94 25.11
N LYS A 394 0.20 4.69 24.61
CA LYS A 394 -0.97 5.13 25.39
C LYS A 394 -1.80 3.93 25.88
N ALA A 395 -2.07 2.96 25.01
CA ALA A 395 -2.82 1.74 25.33
C ALA A 395 -2.08 0.85 26.33
N ALA A 396 -0.75 0.73 26.22
CA ALA A 396 0.09 0.02 27.19
C ALA A 396 0.03 0.71 28.58
N ARG A 397 0.21 2.04 28.63
CA ARG A 397 0.08 2.82 29.87
C ARG A 397 -1.32 2.71 30.48
N MET A 398 -2.37 2.72 29.67
CA MET A 398 -3.75 2.52 30.12
C MET A 398 -3.96 1.10 30.68
N LYS A 399 -3.45 0.06 30.03
CA LYS A 399 -3.48 -1.33 30.55
C LYS A 399 -2.72 -1.48 31.88
N GLN A 400 -1.63 -0.72 32.06
CA GLN A 400 -0.85 -0.70 33.31
C GLN A 400 -1.56 0.04 34.45
N HIS A 401 -2.12 1.23 34.20
CA HIS A 401 -2.69 2.08 35.27
C HIS A 401 -4.17 1.79 35.59
N LEU A 402 -4.98 1.40 34.59
CA LEU A 402 -6.38 1.00 34.81
C LEU A 402 -6.51 -0.50 35.12
N GLY A 403 -5.40 -1.23 34.99
CA GLY A 403 -5.34 -2.68 35.01
C GLY A 403 -5.97 -3.31 33.77
N ALA A 404 -5.63 -4.58 33.53
CA ALA A 404 -6.47 -5.43 32.69
C ALA A 404 -7.76 -5.76 33.45
N GLN A 405 -8.80 -4.92 33.29
CA GLN A 405 -10.17 -5.23 33.71
C GLN A 405 -10.62 -6.53 33.02
N ARG A 406 -10.37 -7.66 33.69
CA ARG A 406 -10.84 -9.00 33.30
C ARG A 406 -12.34 -9.11 33.58
N THR A 407 -13.13 -8.28 32.90
CA THR A 407 -14.58 -8.41 32.85
C THR A 407 -14.90 -9.73 32.15
N ARG A 408 -15.10 -10.78 32.95
CA ARG A 408 -15.41 -12.15 32.51
C ARG A 408 -16.84 -12.20 31.93
N VAL A 409 -17.05 -11.55 30.80
CA VAL A 409 -18.27 -11.70 29.99
C VAL A 409 -18.12 -12.98 29.18
N TYR A 410 -18.85 -14.02 29.58
CA TYR A 410 -19.08 -15.19 28.72
C TYR A 410 -20.06 -14.78 27.62
N SER A 411 -19.55 -14.19 26.53
CA SER A 411 -20.29 -13.98 25.29
C SER A 411 -19.92 -15.08 24.30
N ASN A 412 -20.70 -16.17 24.29
CA ASN A 412 -20.56 -17.23 23.30
C ASN A 412 -20.96 -16.70 21.92
N VAL A 413 -19.99 -16.24 21.12
CA VAL A 413 -20.14 -16.00 19.69
C VAL A 413 -19.21 -16.95 18.96
N GLN A 414 -19.78 -17.92 18.23
CA GLN A 414 -19.02 -18.84 17.41
C GLN A 414 -18.72 -18.19 16.07
N THR A 415 -17.50 -17.65 15.90
CA THR A 415 -16.96 -17.31 14.59
C THR A 415 -15.92 -18.35 14.19
N THR A 416 -16.27 -19.18 13.21
CA THR A 416 -15.31 -20.12 12.59
C THR A 416 -14.41 -19.35 11.62
N CYS A 417 -13.11 -19.33 11.88
CA CYS A 417 -12.12 -19.00 10.85
C CYS A 417 -10.98 -20.04 10.87
N SER A 418 -10.40 -20.30 9.71
CA SER A 418 -9.46 -21.38 9.44
C SER A 418 -8.02 -21.06 9.87
N GLN A 419 -7.20 -22.11 9.96
CA GLN A 419 -5.79 -22.00 10.30
C GLN A 419 -5.02 -21.26 9.20
N SER A 420 -4.17 -20.31 9.60
CA SER A 420 -2.86 -20.12 8.96
C SER A 420 -1.80 -20.09 10.06
N LYS A 421 -0.61 -20.60 9.76
CA LYS A 421 0.52 -20.64 10.71
C LYS A 421 1.47 -19.51 10.38
N ASN A 422 1.97 -18.81 11.40
CA ASN A 422 3.40 -18.53 11.54
C ASN A 422 3.73 -18.11 12.97
N THR A 423 5.02 -18.16 13.30
CA THR A 423 5.57 -18.19 14.66
C THR A 423 5.75 -16.82 15.29
N CYS A 424 5.30 -16.67 16.54
CA CYS A 424 5.94 -15.83 17.55
C CYS A 424 5.79 -16.53 18.91
N GLU A 425 6.90 -16.65 19.65
CA GLU A 425 7.05 -17.59 20.76
C GLU A 425 7.14 -16.85 22.11
N LEU A 426 6.02 -16.79 22.86
CA LEU A 426 5.99 -16.40 24.29
C LEU A 426 4.82 -17.09 25.04
N GLU A 427 5.19 -18.01 25.93
CA GLU A 427 4.49 -18.40 27.18
C GLU A 427 2.93 -18.42 27.22
N ILE A 428 2.32 -19.45 26.61
CA ILE A 428 0.96 -19.91 26.96
C ILE A 428 0.88 -21.45 26.89
N ASP A 429 0.93 -22.17 28.02
CA ASP A 429 0.73 -23.64 27.98
C ASP A 429 -0.05 -24.26 29.16
N ASP A 430 0.24 -23.92 30.43
CA ASP A 430 -0.42 -24.52 31.63
C ASP A 430 -1.95 -24.63 31.50
N ASN A 431 -2.61 -23.53 31.10
CA ASN A 431 -4.07 -23.46 31.00
C ASN A 431 -4.63 -24.16 29.73
N CYS A 432 -3.78 -24.52 28.76
CA CYS A 432 -4.20 -25.31 27.60
C CYS A 432 -4.21 -26.80 27.94
N ASP A 433 -3.16 -27.28 28.62
CA ASP A 433 -3.05 -28.68 29.02
C ASP A 433 -4.02 -29.09 30.12
N ASP A 434 -4.31 -28.22 31.09
CA ASP A 434 -5.39 -28.48 32.05
C ASP A 434 -6.78 -28.52 31.41
N LEU A 435 -7.02 -27.73 30.35
CA LEU A 435 -8.26 -27.80 29.58
C LEU A 435 -8.32 -29.08 28.73
N ARG A 436 -7.20 -29.51 28.14
CA ARG A 436 -7.09 -30.82 27.44
C ARG A 436 -7.35 -31.99 28.38
N LYS A 437 -6.78 -31.98 29.60
CA LYS A 437 -7.06 -32.96 30.67
C LYS A 437 -8.55 -32.98 31.04
N GLN A 438 -9.16 -31.82 31.28
CA GLN A 438 -10.59 -31.72 31.60
C GLN A 438 -11.49 -32.21 30.45
N ILE A 439 -11.14 -31.95 29.19
CA ILE A 439 -11.86 -32.47 28.01
C ILE A 439 -11.69 -33.99 27.88
N ALA A 440 -10.50 -34.54 28.15
CA ALA A 440 -10.26 -35.98 28.15
C ALA A 440 -11.05 -36.68 29.27
N GLU A 441 -11.06 -36.11 30.47
CA GLU A 441 -11.81 -36.63 31.62
C GLU A 441 -13.33 -36.57 31.39
N LEU A 442 -13.86 -35.46 30.87
CA LEU A 442 -15.29 -35.38 30.50
C LEU A 442 -15.65 -36.38 29.38
N ARG A 443 -14.75 -36.64 28.42
CA ARG A 443 -14.95 -37.70 27.41
C ARG A 443 -14.94 -39.10 28.03
N SER A 444 -14.06 -39.36 29.01
CA SER A 444 -14.01 -40.60 29.78
C SER A 444 -15.32 -40.81 30.56
N GLN A 445 -15.78 -39.81 31.30
CA GLN A 445 -17.04 -39.86 32.04
C GLN A 445 -18.26 -40.06 31.12
N ILE A 446 -18.30 -39.41 29.96
CA ILE A 446 -19.37 -39.64 28.95
C ILE A 446 -19.31 -41.05 28.36
N ALA A 447 -18.12 -41.65 28.19
CA ALA A 447 -18.00 -43.03 27.75
C ALA A 447 -18.48 -44.01 28.82
N GLN A 448 -18.05 -43.83 30.07
CA GLN A 448 -18.50 -44.64 31.21
C GLN A 448 -20.03 -44.55 31.43
N LEU A 449 -20.60 -43.34 31.34
CA LEU A 449 -22.05 -43.12 31.44
C LEU A 449 -22.86 -43.69 30.27
N LYS A 450 -22.23 -43.96 29.11
CA LYS A 450 -22.87 -44.67 28.00
C LYS A 450 -22.84 -46.18 28.20
N VAL A 451 -21.73 -46.75 28.67
CA VAL A 451 -21.61 -48.19 28.96
C VAL A 451 -22.52 -48.59 30.14
N ASN A 452 -22.56 -47.79 31.20
CA ASN A 452 -23.37 -48.07 32.39
C ASN A 452 -24.90 -47.98 32.17
N ASN A 453 -25.36 -47.64 30.96
CA ASN A 453 -26.77 -47.46 30.61
C ASN A 453 -27.28 -48.45 29.54
N THR A 454 -26.45 -49.36 29.03
CA THR A 454 -26.90 -50.40 28.07
C THR A 454 -27.44 -51.66 28.74
N ASP A 455 -26.98 -52.01 29.95
CA ASP A 455 -27.40 -53.21 30.67
C ASP A 455 -28.65 -53.00 31.54
N LYS A 456 -29.81 -52.73 30.91
CA LYS A 456 -31.18 -53.03 31.44
C LYS A 456 -32.33 -52.69 30.47
N LYS A 457 -32.46 -53.39 29.34
CA LYS A 457 -33.79 -53.73 28.78
C LYS A 457 -33.78 -54.79 27.67
N ALA A 458 -34.43 -55.91 27.92
CA ALA A 458 -34.89 -56.84 26.89
C ALA A 458 -36.22 -57.48 27.32
N LYS A 459 -37.23 -57.45 26.43
CA LYS A 459 -38.60 -58.00 26.60
C LYS A 459 -39.46 -57.22 27.65
N LYS A 460 -40.78 -57.05 27.51
CA LYS A 460 -41.72 -57.53 26.46
C LYS A 460 -42.96 -56.59 26.31
N THR A 461 -43.35 -56.33 25.06
CA THR A 461 -44.73 -56.16 24.52
C THR A 461 -45.86 -55.35 25.22
N GLN A 462 -46.35 -54.35 24.47
CA GLN A 462 -47.76 -54.07 24.07
C GLN A 462 -48.71 -53.10 24.85
N LYS A 463 -49.57 -52.48 24.01
CA LYS A 463 -50.86 -51.76 24.18
C LYS A 463 -50.97 -50.35 24.82
N GLU A 464 -51.10 -49.38 23.90
CA GLU A 464 -52.26 -48.48 23.68
C GLU A 464 -52.73 -47.40 24.69
N SER A 465 -53.30 -46.34 24.08
CA SER A 465 -54.15 -45.26 24.64
C SER A 465 -53.48 -44.01 25.27
N LYS A 466 -54.20 -42.88 25.11
CA LYS A 466 -54.03 -41.53 25.72
C LYS A 466 -55.37 -41.22 26.46
N PRO A 467 -55.61 -40.06 27.13
CA PRO A 467 -54.72 -38.92 27.47
C PRO A 467 -54.89 -38.33 28.92
N ARG A 468 -54.05 -37.33 29.25
CA ARG A 468 -54.33 -36.11 30.07
C ARG A 468 -54.62 -36.17 31.60
N VAL A 469 -53.96 -35.20 32.30
CA VAL A 469 -54.40 -34.42 33.50
C VAL A 469 -54.50 -35.16 34.86
N GLY A 470 -54.13 -34.51 35.98
CA GLY A 470 -54.70 -34.97 37.26
C GLY A 470 -54.35 -34.37 38.63
N THR A 471 -53.14 -33.87 38.92
CA THR A 471 -52.80 -33.16 40.21
C THR A 471 -52.75 -33.99 41.52
N LYS A 472 -51.93 -33.48 42.47
CA LYS A 472 -51.91 -33.67 43.96
C LYS A 472 -51.18 -34.88 44.61
N ILE A 473 -50.16 -34.48 45.37
CA ILE A 473 -49.47 -35.02 46.57
C ILE A 473 -50.53 -35.30 47.69
N PRO A 474 -50.41 -36.32 48.58
CA PRO A 474 -49.39 -36.26 49.66
C PRO A 474 -48.80 -37.53 50.31
N ASP A 475 -47.74 -37.22 51.09
CA ASP A 475 -47.20 -37.86 52.30
C ASP A 475 -46.14 -39.01 52.27
N GLU A 476 -45.43 -39.06 53.41
CA GLU A 476 -44.07 -39.58 53.70
C GLU A 476 -44.15 -40.85 54.62
N PRO A 477 -43.09 -41.37 55.32
CA PRO A 477 -41.67 -40.99 55.40
C PRO A 477 -40.64 -42.17 55.27
N LYS A 478 -39.35 -41.84 55.50
CA LYS A 478 -38.18 -42.71 55.85
C LYS A 478 -37.27 -43.14 54.67
N GLN A 479 -35.93 -43.14 54.78
CA GLN A 479 -35.06 -42.66 55.87
C GLN A 479 -33.64 -42.25 55.39
N ILE A 480 -33.23 -41.03 55.78
CA ILE A 480 -31.89 -40.52 56.14
C ILE A 480 -30.63 -41.26 55.60
N GLN A 481 -29.79 -40.51 54.86
CA GLN A 481 -28.34 -40.51 55.07
C GLN A 481 -27.85 -39.05 55.18
N GLN A 482 -26.86 -38.79 56.06
CA GLN A 482 -26.39 -37.44 56.38
C GLN A 482 -25.22 -37.01 55.48
N ILE A 483 -25.32 -35.82 54.90
CA ILE A 483 -24.19 -35.10 54.27
C ILE A 483 -24.20 -33.66 54.81
N THR A 484 -23.02 -33.09 55.04
CA THR A 484 -22.83 -31.77 55.66
C THR A 484 -23.42 -30.63 54.82
N ALA A 485 -24.25 -29.80 55.45
CA ALA A 485 -25.03 -28.78 54.75
C ALA A 485 -24.18 -27.53 54.40
N VAL A 486 -23.74 -27.42 53.15
CA VAL A 486 -23.22 -26.16 52.59
C VAL A 486 -24.41 -25.28 52.19
N VAL A 487 -24.61 -24.17 52.90
CA VAL A 487 -25.71 -23.22 52.61
C VAL A 487 -25.54 -22.65 51.18
N PRO A 488 -26.51 -22.83 50.27
CA PRO A 488 -26.40 -22.36 48.89
C PRO A 488 -26.51 -20.83 48.78
N ARG A 489 -25.81 -20.23 47.80
CA ARG A 489 -25.85 -18.77 47.57
C ARG A 489 -27.28 -18.28 47.30
N PRO A 490 -27.75 -17.20 47.93
CA PRO A 490 -29.09 -16.65 47.71
C PRO A 490 -29.37 -16.38 46.23
N LYS A 491 -30.45 -16.98 45.72
CA LYS A 491 -30.93 -16.82 44.33
C LYS A 491 -32.03 -15.74 44.25
N PRO A 492 -32.26 -15.13 43.08
CA PRO A 492 -33.45 -14.31 42.84
C PRO A 492 -34.71 -15.18 42.98
N GLY A 493 -35.57 -14.88 43.96
CA GLY A 493 -36.89 -15.50 44.13
C GLY A 493 -38.04 -14.71 43.48
N TYR A 494 -37.71 -13.62 42.78
CA TYR A 494 -38.66 -12.61 42.29
C TYR A 494 -38.54 -12.41 40.77
N CYS A 495 -39.64 -11.98 40.18
CA CYS A 495 -39.78 -11.72 38.75
C CYS A 495 -39.07 -10.42 38.35
N PHE A 496 -38.21 -10.48 37.32
CA PHE A 496 -37.48 -9.31 36.82
C PHE A 496 -38.35 -8.29 36.05
N LYS A 497 -39.65 -8.57 35.82
CA LYS A 497 -40.60 -7.67 35.16
C LYS A 497 -41.47 -6.91 36.18
N CYS A 498 -42.22 -7.61 37.03
CA CYS A 498 -43.13 -7.00 38.02
C CYS A 498 -42.57 -6.91 39.46
N GLY A 499 -41.47 -7.59 39.78
CA GLY A 499 -40.87 -7.57 41.12
C GLY A 499 -41.51 -8.51 42.15
N GLU A 500 -42.62 -9.18 41.83
CA GLU A 500 -43.30 -10.13 42.72
C GLU A 500 -42.61 -11.50 42.76
N ASP A 501 -42.86 -12.29 43.80
CA ASP A 501 -42.22 -13.59 43.99
C ASP A 501 -42.94 -14.75 43.27
N GLY A 502 -42.28 -15.92 43.21
CA GLY A 502 -42.89 -17.18 42.79
C GLY A 502 -42.99 -17.43 41.27
N HIS A 503 -42.64 -16.45 40.42
CA HIS A 503 -42.58 -16.61 38.97
C HIS A 503 -41.42 -15.84 38.32
N ILE A 504 -41.18 -16.07 37.03
CA ILE A 504 -40.08 -15.47 36.27
C ILE A 504 -40.59 -14.61 35.11
N ALA A 505 -39.74 -13.72 34.59
CA ALA A 505 -40.14 -12.72 33.59
C ALA A 505 -40.71 -13.32 32.28
N SER A 506 -40.27 -14.52 31.88
CA SER A 506 -40.80 -15.26 30.72
C SER A 506 -42.20 -15.85 30.93
N SER A 507 -42.72 -15.84 32.16
CA SER A 507 -44.07 -16.30 32.53
C SER A 507 -44.85 -15.22 33.29
N CYS A 508 -44.53 -13.94 33.06
CA CYS A 508 -45.07 -12.80 33.82
C CYS A 508 -46.16 -12.05 33.04
N SER A 509 -47.42 -12.34 33.33
CA SER A 509 -48.57 -11.59 32.81
C SER A 509 -48.69 -10.18 33.40
N ASN A 510 -48.13 -9.94 34.59
CA ASN A 510 -48.33 -8.71 35.36
C ASN A 510 -47.56 -7.53 34.77
N GLU A 511 -47.98 -6.30 35.10
CA GLU A 511 -47.38 -5.07 34.56
C GLU A 511 -45.94 -4.83 35.04
N PRO A 512 -45.09 -4.14 34.25
CA PRO A 512 -43.72 -3.85 34.66
C PRO A 512 -43.65 -2.86 35.85
N ASN A 513 -43.04 -3.27 36.96
CA ASN A 513 -42.84 -2.42 38.13
C ASN A 513 -41.33 -2.26 38.42
N PRO A 514 -40.65 -1.29 37.77
CA PRO A 514 -39.21 -1.12 37.91
C PRO A 514 -38.78 -0.75 39.34
N ALA A 515 -39.65 -0.07 40.11
CA ALA A 515 -39.35 0.30 41.50
C ALA A 515 -39.29 -0.94 42.42
N LEU A 516 -40.26 -1.85 42.32
CA LEU A 516 -40.26 -3.10 43.10
C LEU A 516 -39.13 -4.04 42.65
N VAL A 517 -38.86 -4.11 41.34
CA VAL A 517 -37.70 -4.85 40.82
C VAL A 517 -36.37 -4.28 41.37
N ALA A 518 -36.24 -2.96 41.49
CA ALA A 518 -35.04 -2.32 42.02
C ALA A 518 -34.82 -2.60 43.53
N THR A 519 -35.85 -2.48 44.36
CA THR A 519 -35.74 -2.76 45.81
C THR A 519 -35.45 -4.24 46.07
N LYS A 520 -36.13 -5.16 45.37
CA LYS A 520 -35.84 -6.61 45.40
C LYS A 520 -34.41 -6.93 44.97
N ARG A 521 -33.88 -6.24 43.95
CA ARG A 521 -32.48 -6.38 43.47
C ARG A 521 -31.46 -5.91 44.49
N LEU A 522 -31.76 -4.83 45.22
CA LEU A 522 -30.91 -4.32 46.30
C LEU A 522 -30.90 -5.30 47.49
N ALA A 523 -32.08 -5.77 47.91
CA ALA A 523 -32.22 -6.76 48.99
C ALA A 523 -31.51 -8.09 48.67
N LEU A 524 -31.58 -8.56 47.42
CA LEU A 524 -30.83 -9.75 46.99
C LEU A 524 -29.31 -9.52 47.06
N ARG A 525 -28.81 -8.38 46.59
CA ARG A 525 -27.38 -8.02 46.68
C ARG A 525 -26.91 -7.91 48.12
N GLN A 526 -27.75 -7.44 49.04
CA GLN A 526 -27.45 -7.45 50.47
C GLN A 526 -27.32 -8.88 51.01
N LYS A 527 -28.33 -9.74 50.80
CA LYS A 527 -28.28 -11.16 51.22
C LYS A 527 -27.11 -11.94 50.62
N GLN A 528 -26.71 -11.62 49.39
CA GLN A 528 -25.52 -12.23 48.76
C GLN A 528 -24.21 -11.78 49.44
N ARG A 529 -24.06 -10.50 49.79
CA ARG A 529 -22.91 -10.01 50.58
C ARG A 529 -22.88 -10.60 51.99
N GLU A 530 -24.03 -10.72 52.64
CA GLU A 530 -24.15 -11.35 53.97
C GLU A 530 -23.74 -12.83 53.91
N TRP A 531 -24.19 -13.56 52.89
CA TRP A 531 -23.76 -14.94 52.64
C TRP A 531 -22.25 -15.05 52.33
N GLU A 532 -21.70 -14.14 51.53
CA GLU A 532 -20.26 -14.07 51.23
C GLU A 532 -19.40 -13.78 52.47
N MET A 533 -19.84 -12.87 53.36
CA MET A 533 -19.18 -12.57 54.63
C MET A 533 -19.32 -13.70 55.66
N SER A 534 -20.38 -14.50 55.58
CA SER A 534 -20.62 -15.63 56.51
C SER A 534 -19.79 -16.89 56.21
N LYS A 535 -18.98 -16.90 55.15
CA LYS A 535 -18.09 -18.03 54.85
C LYS A 535 -16.80 -17.95 55.69
N PRO A 536 -16.46 -18.99 56.48
CA PRO A 536 -15.14 -19.06 57.10
C PRO A 536 -14.06 -19.17 56.01
N ILE A 537 -12.98 -18.41 56.17
CA ILE A 537 -11.82 -18.44 55.27
C ILE A 537 -11.09 -19.76 55.48
N ALA A 538 -11.09 -20.62 54.47
CA ALA A 538 -10.22 -21.80 54.45
C ALA A 538 -8.76 -21.35 54.37
N GLN A 539 -7.94 -21.81 55.31
CA GLN A 539 -6.53 -21.43 55.40
C GLN A 539 -5.75 -21.99 54.20
N SER A 540 -4.98 -21.14 53.52
CA SER A 540 -4.03 -21.56 52.49
C SER A 540 -2.84 -22.29 53.13
N PRO A 541 -2.37 -23.43 52.57
CA PRO A 541 -1.14 -24.05 53.02
C PRO A 541 0.07 -23.12 52.78
N PRO A 542 1.15 -23.22 53.57
CA PRO A 542 2.30 -22.34 53.44
C PRO A 542 3.07 -22.59 52.14
N LEU A 543 3.72 -21.53 51.65
CA LEU A 543 4.69 -21.61 50.56
C LEU A 543 5.88 -22.49 50.98
N ASN A 544 6.28 -23.42 50.11
CA ASN A 544 7.54 -24.14 50.27
C ASN A 544 8.73 -23.23 49.93
N ARG A 545 9.90 -23.65 50.41
CA ARG A 545 11.10 -22.83 50.61
C ARG A 545 12.13 -22.95 49.49
#